data_AF-A0A8T3XZP1-F1
#
_entry.id   AF-A0A8T3XZP1-F1
#
_cell.length_a   1.000
_cell.length_b   1.000
_cell.length_c   1.000
_cell.angle_alpha   90.00
_cell.angle_beta   90.00
_cell.angle_gamma   90.00
#
_symmetry.space_group_name_H-M   'P 1'
#
loop_
_entity.id
_entity.type
_entity.pdbx_description
1 polymer ?
#
loop_
_entity_poly.entity_id
_entity_poly.type
_entity_poly.pdbx_seq_one_letter_code
_entity_poly.pdbx_strand_id
1 'polypeptide(L)'
;MVLEGIKKMLSAGDDFSDSEYIEIDLGQEKREKKVLVKLFNLRQYDDINNILNALREGYTIAIIDMKTLRQKDSIELKRAISKVKKTVEALEGTIAGFGENIVIATPSFATIHKEEQIKIDKEKANRYDF
;
A
#
# COMPACT_ATOMS: atom_id res chain seq x y z
N MET A 1 -47.25 -24.81 42.56
CA MET A 1 -47.56 -24.55 41.14
C MET A 1 -46.66 -23.45 40.57
N VAL A 2 -45.34 -23.67 40.54
CA VAL A 2 -44.38 -22.75 39.88
C VAL A 2 -43.26 -23.54 39.17
N LEU A 3 -43.07 -24.81 39.53
CA LEU A 3 -42.03 -25.69 38.98
C LEU A 3 -42.39 -26.39 37.65
N GLU A 4 -43.67 -26.47 37.27
CA GLU A 4 -44.08 -27.10 36.00
C GLU A 4 -43.97 -26.18 34.78
N GLY A 5 -43.95 -24.85 34.99
CA GLY A 5 -43.77 -23.88 33.90
C GLY A 5 -42.35 -23.88 33.31
N ILE A 6 -41.34 -24.14 34.14
CA ILE A 6 -39.92 -24.09 33.75
C ILE A 6 -39.54 -25.25 32.83
N LYS A 7 -40.16 -26.42 33.01
CA LYS A 7 -39.84 -27.62 32.21
C LYS A 7 -40.30 -27.51 30.75
N LYS A 8 -41.28 -26.65 30.44
CA LYS A 8 -41.80 -26.45 29.08
C LYS A 8 -41.03 -25.38 28.29
N MET A 9 -40.23 -24.55 28.96
CA MET A 9 -39.34 -23.56 28.32
C MET A 9 -37.98 -24.15 27.90
N LEU A 10 -37.61 -25.33 28.39
CA LEU A 10 -36.36 -26.01 28.00
C LEU A 10 -36.50 -26.87 26.73
N SER A 11 -37.70 -26.99 26.15
CA SER A 11 -37.97 -27.87 25.02
C SER A 11 -38.42 -27.15 23.74
N ALA A 12 -38.27 -25.82 23.65
CA ALA A 12 -38.67 -25.10 22.45
C ALA A 12 -37.73 -23.90 22.19
N GLY A 13 -36.82 -24.11 21.24
CA GLY A 13 -36.46 -23.14 20.20
C GLY A 13 -35.78 -21.84 20.60
N ASP A 14 -34.51 -21.77 20.18
CA ASP A 14 -33.75 -20.60 19.75
C ASP A 14 -33.50 -19.41 20.71
N ASP A 15 -32.22 -19.05 20.68
CA ASP A 15 -31.67 -17.69 20.52
C ASP A 15 -30.90 -17.05 21.69
N PHE A 16 -29.59 -16.92 21.42
CA PHE A 16 -28.55 -16.05 21.97
C PHE A 16 -28.14 -16.18 23.45
N SER A 17 -26.95 -16.73 23.73
CA SER A 17 -25.73 -15.94 23.94
C SER A 17 -24.50 -16.81 24.27
N ASP A 18 -23.33 -16.26 23.95
CA ASP A 18 -22.02 -16.50 24.59
C ASP A 18 -21.47 -17.94 24.54
N SER A 19 -20.45 -18.28 23.76
CA SER A 19 -19.30 -17.49 23.35
C SER A 19 -18.52 -18.37 22.37
N GLU A 20 -18.51 -17.99 21.10
CA GLU A 20 -17.64 -18.62 20.11
C GLU A 20 -16.22 -18.12 20.40
N TYR A 21 -15.49 -18.88 21.19
CA TYR A 21 -14.09 -18.59 21.51
C TYR A 21 -13.29 -18.62 20.20
N ILE A 22 -12.81 -17.46 19.77
CA ILE A 22 -11.79 -17.38 18.73
C ILE A 22 -10.49 -17.86 19.36
N GLU A 23 -10.09 -19.09 19.01
CA GLU A 23 -8.79 -19.64 19.37
C GLU A 23 -7.71 -18.84 18.62
N ILE A 24 -7.09 -17.88 19.30
CA ILE A 24 -5.95 -17.14 18.76
C ILE A 24 -4.75 -18.06 18.88
N ASP A 25 -4.34 -18.63 17.75
CA ASP A 25 -3.16 -19.47 17.62
C ASP A 25 -1.91 -18.61 17.88
N LEU A 26 -1.53 -18.47 19.16
CA LEU A 26 -0.37 -17.71 19.66
C LEU A 26 0.97 -18.34 19.25
N GLY A 27 0.92 -19.47 18.52
CA GLY A 27 2.06 -20.28 18.10
C GLY A 27 2.55 -20.01 16.67
N GLN A 28 2.11 -18.96 15.98
CA GLN A 28 2.81 -18.54 14.77
C GLN A 28 4.19 -18.03 15.18
N GLU A 29 5.20 -18.90 15.06
CA GLU A 29 6.59 -18.49 14.94
C GLU A 29 6.62 -17.19 14.13
N LYS A 30 7.22 -16.14 14.68
CA LYS A 30 7.56 -14.93 13.92
C LYS A 30 8.54 -15.35 12.82
N ARG A 31 8.04 -15.99 11.77
CA ARG A 31 8.75 -16.16 10.52
C ARG A 31 9.07 -14.74 10.10
N GLU A 32 10.35 -14.40 10.08
CA GLU A 32 10.81 -13.13 9.54
C GLU A 32 10.17 -12.99 8.15
N LYS A 33 9.12 -12.18 8.06
CA LYS A 33 8.44 -11.94 6.80
C LYS A 33 9.39 -11.12 5.97
N LYS A 34 10.11 -11.78 5.05
CA LYS A 34 10.96 -11.12 4.08
C LYS A 34 10.13 -10.04 3.41
N VAL A 35 10.63 -8.80 3.44
CA VAL A 35 10.00 -7.69 2.73
C VAL A 35 10.03 -8.01 1.23
N LEU A 36 8.87 -7.98 0.59
CA LEU A 36 8.79 -8.22 -0.84
C LEU A 36 9.08 -6.93 -1.59
N VAL A 37 10.02 -6.95 -2.53
CA VAL A 37 10.19 -5.86 -3.50
C VAL A 37 9.62 -6.33 -4.82
N LYS A 38 8.58 -5.65 -5.32
CA LYS A 38 7.87 -6.05 -6.53
C LYS A 38 7.99 -4.97 -7.60
N LEU A 39 8.39 -5.40 -8.79
CA LEU A 39 8.50 -4.57 -9.98
C LEU A 39 7.18 -4.57 -10.74
N PHE A 40 6.74 -3.39 -11.14
CA PHE A 40 5.53 -3.18 -11.92
C PHE A 40 5.84 -2.35 -13.16
N ASN A 41 5.22 -2.72 -14.28
CA ASN A 41 5.25 -1.91 -15.49
C ASN A 41 3.84 -1.37 -15.73
N LEU A 42 3.67 -0.07 -15.60
CA LEU A 42 2.42 0.63 -15.84
C LEU A 42 2.31 0.92 -17.35
N ARG A 43 1.65 0.03 -18.09
CA ARG A 43 1.49 0.10 -19.55
C ARG A 43 0.16 0.74 -19.94
N GLN A 44 -0.88 0.46 -19.16
CA GLN A 44 -2.22 0.99 -19.27
C GLN A 44 -2.76 1.33 -17.87
N TYR A 45 -3.86 2.09 -17.80
CA TYR A 45 -4.41 2.50 -16.52
C TYR A 45 -4.86 1.34 -15.63
N ASP A 46 -5.43 0.28 -16.20
CA ASP A 46 -5.92 -0.86 -15.44
C ASP A 46 -4.83 -1.62 -14.65
N ASP A 47 -3.57 -1.51 -15.09
CA ASP A 47 -2.41 -2.10 -14.40
C ASP A 47 -2.26 -1.53 -12.98
N ILE A 48 -2.84 -0.34 -12.70
CA ILE A 48 -2.85 0.25 -11.37
C ILE A 48 -3.47 -0.68 -10.32
N ASN A 49 -4.47 -1.48 -10.69
CA ASN A 49 -5.17 -2.32 -9.72
C ASN A 49 -4.22 -3.36 -9.10
N ASN A 50 -3.27 -3.87 -9.89
CA ASN A 50 -2.24 -4.79 -9.41
C ASN A 50 -1.28 -4.13 -8.40
N ILE A 51 -0.92 -2.86 -8.64
CA ILE A 51 -0.06 -2.07 -7.76
C ILE A 51 -0.79 -1.81 -6.43
N LEU A 52 -2.05 -1.37 -6.51
CA LEU A 52 -2.85 -1.06 -5.32
C LEU A 52 -3.10 -2.29 -4.45
N ASN A 53 -3.37 -3.43 -5.06
CA ASN A 53 -3.56 -4.68 -4.32
C ASN A 53 -2.29 -5.07 -3.56
N ALA A 54 -1.12 -5.02 -4.22
CA ALA A 54 0.15 -5.32 -3.58
C ALA A 54 0.51 -4.34 -2.44
N LEU A 55 0.18 -3.05 -2.58
CA LEU A 55 0.39 -2.08 -1.50
C LEU A 55 -0.54 -2.34 -0.30
N ARG A 56 -1.81 -2.71 -0.54
CA ARG A 56 -2.79 -3.04 0.51
C ARG A 56 -2.46 -4.31 1.28
N GLU A 57 -1.75 -5.25 0.67
CA GLU A 57 -1.22 -6.42 1.37
C GLU A 57 -0.25 -6.03 2.50
N GLY A 58 0.38 -4.84 2.44
CA GLY A 58 1.06 -4.22 3.57
C GLY A 58 2.49 -4.70 3.85
N TYR A 59 3.05 -5.63 3.05
CA TYR A 59 4.44 -6.11 3.18
C TYR A 59 5.28 -5.97 1.89
N THR A 60 4.79 -5.19 0.92
CA THR A 60 5.42 -5.03 -0.41
C THR A 60 5.91 -3.59 -0.65
N ILE A 61 7.18 -3.44 -1.04
CA ILE A 61 7.71 -2.23 -1.66
C ILE A 61 7.49 -2.33 -3.17
N ALA A 62 6.80 -1.34 -3.74
CA ALA A 62 6.49 -1.30 -5.17
C ALA A 62 7.47 -0.39 -5.92
N ILE A 63 8.09 -0.92 -6.97
CA ILE A 63 8.88 -0.16 -7.95
C ILE A 63 8.09 -0.14 -9.26
N ILE A 64 7.73 1.04 -9.74
CA ILE A 64 6.76 1.23 -10.81
C ILE A 64 7.44 1.95 -11.98
N ASP A 65 7.68 1.25 -13.08
CA ASP A 65 8.05 1.86 -14.35
C ASP A 65 6.80 2.38 -15.07
N MET A 66 6.75 3.70 -15.30
CA MET A 66 5.65 4.38 -15.97
C MET A 66 5.97 4.87 -17.38
N LYS A 67 7.11 4.47 -17.95
CA LYS A 67 7.57 4.95 -19.27
C LYS A 67 6.50 4.78 -20.34
N THR A 68 5.88 3.61 -20.40
CA THR A 68 4.90 3.27 -21.44
C THR A 68 3.64 4.11 -21.31
N LEU A 69 3.01 4.15 -20.12
CA LEU A 69 1.81 4.95 -19.92
C LEU A 69 2.09 6.46 -20.10
N ARG A 70 3.25 6.95 -19.65
CA ARG A 70 3.65 8.36 -19.83
C ARG A 70 3.67 8.79 -21.29
N GLN A 71 4.23 7.94 -22.16
CA GLN A 71 4.33 8.22 -23.60
C GLN A 71 2.97 8.14 -24.30
N LYS A 72 2.08 7.28 -23.80
CA LYS A 72 0.74 7.07 -24.35
C LYS A 72 -0.24 8.17 -23.93
N ASP A 73 -0.34 8.42 -22.63
CA ASP A 73 -1.29 9.40 -22.07
C ASP A 73 -0.78 9.95 -20.71
N SER A 74 -0.31 11.19 -20.73
CA SER A 74 0.17 11.88 -19.52
C SER A 74 -0.93 12.28 -18.54
N ILE A 75 -2.18 12.44 -18.99
CA ILE A 75 -3.34 12.76 -18.15
C ILE A 75 -3.75 11.51 -17.37
N GLU A 76 -3.84 10.38 -18.06
CA GLU A 76 -4.12 9.08 -17.47
C GLU A 76 -3.03 8.68 -16.45
N LEU A 77 -1.76 8.92 -16.78
CA LEU A 77 -0.66 8.74 -15.85
C LEU A 77 -0.81 9.58 -14.58
N LYS A 78 -1.11 10.88 -14.69
CA LYS A 78 -1.29 11.76 -13.52
C LYS A 78 -2.39 11.26 -12.60
N ARG A 79 -3.49 10.75 -13.17
CA ARG A 79 -4.58 10.14 -12.39
C ARG A 79 -4.13 8.85 -11.71
N ALA A 80 -3.39 8.00 -12.43
CA ALA A 80 -2.86 6.76 -11.90
C ALA A 80 -1.94 7.02 -10.69
N ILE A 81 -0.92 7.87 -10.86
CA ILE A 81 0.02 8.22 -9.79
C ILE A 81 -0.69 8.89 -8.61
N SER A 82 -1.69 9.74 -8.86
CA SER A 82 -2.50 10.36 -7.80
C SER A 82 -3.26 9.32 -6.97
N LYS A 83 -3.80 8.27 -7.60
CA LYS A 83 -4.51 7.19 -6.91
C LYS A 83 -3.55 6.31 -6.09
N VAL A 84 -2.36 6.01 -6.63
CA VAL A 84 -1.29 5.33 -5.87
C VAL A 84 -0.88 6.16 -4.66
N LYS A 85 -0.59 7.45 -4.85
CA LYS A 85 -0.20 8.38 -3.77
C LYS A 85 -1.23 8.41 -2.64
N LYS A 86 -2.52 8.60 -2.95
CA LYS A 86 -3.60 8.59 -1.93
C LYS A 86 -3.67 7.28 -1.15
N THR A 87 -3.40 6.15 -1.82
CA THR A 87 -3.41 4.83 -1.19
C THR A 87 -2.20 4.67 -0.26
N VAL A 88 -1.02 5.10 -0.70
CA VAL A 88 0.20 5.08 0.11
C VAL A 88 0.03 5.98 1.35
N GLU A 89 -0.51 7.18 1.19
CA GLU A 89 -0.80 8.10 2.30
C GLU A 89 -1.79 7.49 3.30
N ALA A 90 -2.84 6.82 2.82
CA ALA A 90 -3.79 6.11 3.69
C ALA A 90 -3.19 4.91 4.42
N LEU A 91 -2.08 4.36 3.90
CA LEU A 91 -1.31 3.28 4.53
C LEU A 91 -0.10 3.80 5.33
N GLU A 92 -0.05 5.12 5.58
CA GLU A 92 1.05 5.81 6.29
C GLU A 92 2.43 5.50 5.70
N GLY A 93 2.47 5.27 4.39
CA GLY A 93 3.68 4.96 3.63
C GLY A 93 4.33 6.18 3.00
N THR A 94 5.40 5.95 2.23
CA THR A 94 6.06 7.02 1.46
C THR A 94 6.11 6.71 -0.04
N ILE A 95 6.03 7.76 -0.86
CA ILE A 95 6.10 7.66 -2.32
C ILE A 95 7.09 8.69 -2.88
N ALA A 96 7.91 8.27 -3.83
CA ALA A 96 8.89 9.13 -4.49
C ALA A 96 9.06 8.79 -5.97
N GLY A 97 9.25 9.81 -6.79
CA GLY A 97 9.82 9.63 -8.13
C GLY A 97 11.32 9.44 -8.05
N PHE A 98 11.85 8.55 -8.89
CA PHE A 98 13.28 8.33 -9.10
C PHE A 98 13.60 8.41 -10.59
N GLY A 99 14.35 9.44 -10.98
CA GLY A 99 14.55 9.77 -12.39
C GLY A 99 13.24 10.16 -13.09
N GLU A 100 13.15 9.90 -14.40
CA GLU A 100 12.02 10.34 -15.22
C GLU A 100 10.85 9.34 -15.26
N ASN A 101 11.15 8.05 -15.12
CA ASN A 101 10.21 6.96 -15.45
C ASN A 101 9.86 6.05 -14.27
N ILE A 102 10.49 6.22 -13.10
CA ILE A 102 10.30 5.31 -11.98
C ILE A 102 9.61 6.04 -10.84
N VAL A 103 8.62 5.38 -10.24
CA VAL A 103 8.08 5.74 -8.93
C VAL A 103 8.25 4.57 -7.97
N ILE A 104 8.69 4.87 -6.76
CA ILE A 104 8.84 3.94 -5.66
C ILE A 104 7.76 4.27 -4.64
N ALA A 105 7.03 3.26 -4.18
CA ALA A 105 6.03 3.35 -3.13
C ALA A 105 6.33 2.31 -2.05
N THR A 106 6.41 2.78 -0.81
CA THR A 106 6.66 1.96 0.38
C THR A 106 5.46 2.04 1.33
N PRO A 107 5.09 0.94 2.00
CA PRO A 107 4.19 0.97 3.15
C PRO A 107 4.89 1.54 4.41
N SER A 108 4.17 1.66 5.52
CA SER A 108 4.65 2.29 6.77
C SER A 108 5.90 1.67 7.40
N PHE A 109 6.23 0.42 7.09
CA PHE A 109 7.45 -0.23 7.62
C PHE A 109 8.75 0.23 6.94
N ALA A 110 8.67 1.01 5.85
CA ALA A 110 9.84 1.49 5.11
C ALA A 110 9.68 2.94 4.66
N THR A 111 10.75 3.71 4.77
CA THR A 111 10.78 5.14 4.42
C THR A 111 11.78 5.40 3.31
N ILE A 112 11.38 6.17 2.31
CA ILE A 112 12.27 6.61 1.22
C ILE A 112 13.07 7.83 1.68
N HIS A 113 14.39 7.67 1.83
CA HIS A 113 15.31 8.79 2.02
C HIS A 113 15.78 9.32 0.65
N LYS A 114 15.65 10.63 0.43
CA LYS A 114 16.15 11.30 -0.78
C LYS A 114 17.43 12.04 -0.43
N GLU A 115 18.53 11.71 -1.09
CA GLU A 115 19.72 12.56 -1.03
C GLU A 115 19.40 13.91 -1.69
N GLU A 116 19.69 15.00 -0.99
CA GLU A 116 19.57 16.35 -1.54
C GLU A 116 20.56 16.49 -2.71
N GLN A 117 20.04 16.64 -3.92
CA GLN A 117 20.89 17.00 -5.04
C GLN A 117 21.40 18.43 -4.83
N ILE A 118 22.72 18.58 -4.68
CA ILE A 118 23.37 19.89 -4.68
C ILE A 118 23.01 20.58 -6.00
N LYS A 119 22.18 21.62 -5.93
CA LYS A 119 21.90 22.47 -7.08
C LYS A 119 23.19 23.21 -7.42
N ILE A 120 23.91 22.75 -8.44
CA ILE A 120 25.00 23.52 -9.03
C ILE A 120 24.32 24.65 -9.81
N ASP A 121 24.24 25.83 -9.20
CA ASP A 121 23.73 27.04 -9.84
C ASP A 121 24.63 27.38 -11.04
N LYS A 122 24.11 27.12 -12.24
CA LYS A 122 24.79 27.39 -13.53
C LYS A 122 25.01 28.89 -13.80
N GLU A 123 24.53 29.78 -12.94
CA GLU A 123 24.65 31.24 -13.12
C GLU A 123 26.07 31.79 -12.87
N LYS A 124 26.97 31.05 -12.21
CA LYS A 124 28.35 31.54 -11.96
C LYS A 124 29.37 31.21 -13.05
N ALA A 125 29.01 30.40 -14.05
CA ALA A 125 29.94 30.01 -15.13
C ALA A 125 30.08 31.09 -16.23
N ASN A 126 29.08 31.93 -16.45
CA ASN A 126 29.10 32.92 -17.54
C ASN A 126 29.69 34.29 -17.15
N ARG A 127 30.31 34.42 -15.97
CA ARG A 127 30.80 35.72 -15.47
C ARG A 127 32.32 35.92 -15.65
N TYR A 128 33.03 35.00 -16.29
CA TYR A 128 34.47 35.06 -16.49
C TYR A 128 34.95 34.60 -17.88
N ASP A 129 34.15 34.81 -18.92
CA ASP A 129 34.68 34.79 -20.29
C ASP A 129 34.90 36.26 -20.71
N PHE A 130 36.14 36.72 -20.55
CA PHE A 130 36.66 37.99 -21.10
C PHE A 130 37.04 37.81 -22.57
#